data_AF-A0A4Z0GI97-F1
#
_entry.id   AF-A0A4Z0GI97-F1
#
_cell.length_a   1.000
_cell.length_b   1.000
_cell.length_c   1.000
_cell.angle_alpha   90.00
_cell.angle_beta   90.00
_cell.angle_gamma   90.00
#
_symmetry.space_group_name_H-M   'P 1'
#
loop_
_entity.id
_entity.type
_entity.pdbx_description
1 polymer ?
#
loop_
_entity_poly.entity_id
_entity_poly.type
_entity_poly.pdbx_seq_one_letter_code
_entity_poly.pdbx_strand_id
1 'polypeptide(L)' 'MNTPDEMYYNPERDRWTVDYQGHPCELHCGIGFDLIVGYYYLNCTLEFGNCWYVFTEGVRFNLNKKQRYQVIL' A
#
# COMPACT_ATOMS: atom_id res chain seq x y z
N MET A 1 -4.16 -9.37 -16.98
CA MET A 1 -2.99 -9.16 -16.12
C MET A 1 -3.24 -7.84 -15.43
N ASN A 2 -3.34 -7.83 -14.10
CA ASN A 2 -3.53 -6.57 -13.38
C ASN A 2 -2.25 -5.75 -13.56
N THR A 3 -2.39 -4.51 -14.03
CA THR A 3 -1.28 -3.57 -14.14
C THR A 3 -0.93 -3.07 -12.74
N PRO A 4 0.36 -2.86 -12.44
CA PRO A 4 0.74 -2.18 -11.21
C PRO A 4 0.10 -0.80 -11.14
N ASP A 5 -0.49 -0.48 -9.99
CA ASP A 5 -0.99 0.85 -9.66
C ASP A 5 -0.02 1.51 -8.66
N GLU A 6 -0.03 2.84 -8.62
CA GLU A 6 0.80 3.58 -7.69
C GLU A 6 0.06 3.88 -6.39
N MET A 7 0.64 3.44 -5.27
CA MET A 7 0.21 3.76 -3.91
C MET A 7 1.03 4.91 -3.34
N TYR A 8 0.37 5.95 -2.84
CA TYR A 8 1.00 7.12 -2.22
C TYR A 8 0.26 7.54 -0.96
N TYR A 9 0.94 8.28 -0.10
CA TYR A 9 0.33 8.80 1.12
C TYR A 9 -0.31 10.16 0.86
N ASN A 10 -1.60 10.28 1.17
CA ASN A 10 -2.36 11.53 1.15
C ASN A 10 -2.32 12.20 2.54
N PRO A 11 -1.59 13.33 2.70
CA PRO A 11 -1.43 13.99 4.00
C PRO A 11 -2.71 14.70 4.49
N GLU A 12 -3.60 15.12 3.60
CA GLU A 12 -4.87 15.78 3.99
C GLU A 12 -5.83 14.80 4.65
N ARG A 13 -5.74 13.53 4.27
CA ARG A 13 -6.60 12.44 4.74
C ARG A 13 -5.93 11.55 5.79
N ASP A 14 -4.62 11.69 5.97
CA ASP A 14 -3.76 10.77 6.74
C ASP A 14 -3.94 9.30 6.33
N ARG A 15 -4.04 9.04 5.03
CA ARG A 15 -4.31 7.70 4.47
C ARG A 15 -3.40 7.36 3.30
N TRP A 16 -3.22 6.07 3.04
CA TRP A 16 -2.67 5.59 1.78
C TRP A 16 -3.76 5.56 0.72
N THR A 17 -3.42 5.95 -0.50
CA THR A 17 -4.31 6.03 -1.65
C THR A 17 -3.64 5.33 -2.82
N VAL A 18 -4.42 4.62 -3.63
CA VAL A 18 -3.98 4.00 -4.89
C VAL A 18 -4.72 4.66 -6.03
N ASP A 19 -4.01 5.04 -7.09
CA ASP A 19 -4.63 5.53 -8.33
C ASP A 19 -5.15 4.34 -9.17
N TYR A 20 -6.19 3.68 -8.68
CA TYR A 20 -6.77 2.49 -9.31
C TYR A 20 -7.65 2.88 -10.50
N GLN A 21 -7.28 2.42 -11.71
CA GLN A 21 -8.02 2.71 -12.96
C GLN A 21 -8.24 4.21 -13.22
N GLY A 22 -7.28 5.05 -12.81
CA GLY A 22 -7.36 6.51 -12.95
C GLY A 22 -8.24 7.20 -11.91
N HIS A 23 -8.70 6.47 -10.89
CA HIS A 23 -9.45 7.03 -9.77
C HIS A 23 -8.70 6.82 -8.45
N PRO A 24 -8.53 7.88 -7.63
CA PRO A 24 -7.92 7.73 -6.32
C PRO A 24 -8.85 6.92 -5.39
N CYS A 25 -8.35 5.78 -4.92
CA CYS A 25 -9.02 4.90 -3.97
C CYS A 25 -8.28 4.95 -2.63
N GLU A 26 -8.96 5.40 -1.57
CA GLU A 26 -8.38 5.39 -0.21
C GLU A 26 -8.34 3.96 0.33
N LEU A 27 -7.22 3.58 0.92
CA LEU A 27 -7.05 2.27 1.54
C LEU A 27 -7.42 2.31 3.02
N HIS A 28 -8.02 1.20 3.47
CA HIS A 28 -8.39 0.95 4.85
C HIS A 28 -7.56 -0.19 5.45
N CYS A 29 -7.58 -0.31 6.78
CA CYS A 29 -7.01 -1.48 7.45
C CYS A 29 -7.69 -2.77 6.99
N GLY A 30 -6.94 -3.86 6.93
CA GLY A 30 -7.42 -5.16 6.46
C GLY A 30 -7.45 -5.31 4.94
N ILE A 31 -7.17 -4.26 4.16
CA ILE A 31 -7.06 -4.38 2.70
C ILE A 31 -5.78 -5.15 2.35
N GLY A 32 -5.96 -6.23 1.58
CA GLY A 32 -4.88 -7.02 1.01
C GLY A 32 -4.45 -6.49 -0.36
N PHE A 33 -3.15 -6.52 -0.65
CA PHE A 33 -2.58 -6.23 -1.96
C PHE A 33 -1.18 -6.83 -2.09
N ASP A 34 -0.69 -6.98 -3.32
CA ASP A 34 0.70 -7.33 -3.55
C ASP A 34 1.56 -6.07 -3.66
N LEU A 35 2.53 -5.91 -2.76
CA LEU A 35 3.54 -4.86 -2.82
C LEU A 35 4.71 -5.31 -3.69
N ILE A 36 5.05 -4.50 -4.69
CA ILE A 36 6.15 -4.81 -5.62
C ILE A 36 7.46 -4.23 -5.08
N VAL A 37 8.43 -5.10 -4.81
CA VAL A 37 9.77 -4.74 -4.32
C VAL A 37 10.82 -5.35 -5.24
N GLY A 38 11.35 -4.55 -6.17
CA GLY A 38 12.27 -5.03 -7.20
C GLY A 38 11.57 -6.04 -8.12
N TYR A 39 11.92 -7.32 -7.99
CA TYR A 39 11.31 -8.43 -8.75
C TYR A 39 10.34 -9.28 -7.91
N TYR A 40 10.15 -8.92 -6.64
CA TYR A 40 9.31 -9.67 -5.70
C TYR A 40 7.93 -9.04 -5.57
N TYR A 41 6.92 -9.89 -5.41
CA TYR A 41 5.54 -9.53 -5.10
C TYR A 41 5.26 -10.04 -3.69
N LEU A 42 5.08 -9.13 -2.75
CA LEU A 42 4.84 -9.46 -1.34
C LEU A 42 3.35 -9.30 -1.05
N ASN A 43 2.68 -10.40 -0.70
CA ASN A 43 1.29 -10.32 -0.27
C ASN A 43 1.22 -9.62 1.08
N CYS A 44 0.59 -8.45 1.10
CA CYS A 44 0.57 -7.53 2.22
C CYS A 44 -0.86 -7.28 2.66
N THR A 45 -1.04 -7.08 3.97
CA THR A 45 -2.24 -6.45 4.51
C THR A 45 -1.86 -5.08 5.07
N LEU A 46 -2.58 -4.04 4.66
CA LEU A 46 -2.41 -2.71 5.22
C LEU A 46 -3.06 -2.64 6.60
N GLU A 47 -2.32 -2.07 7.55
CA GLU A 47 -2.79 -1.88 8.91
C GLU A 47 -2.30 -0.55 9.48
N PHE A 48 -2.94 -0.14 10.57
CA PHE A 48 -2.59 1.10 11.28
C PHE A 48 -2.42 0.86 12.78
N GLY A 49 -1.29 1.30 13.31
CA GLY A 49 -1.00 1.36 14.74
C GLY A 49 -0.43 2.73 15.08
N ASN A 50 0.78 2.80 15.64
CA ASN A 50 1.48 4.08 15.84
C ASN A 50 1.82 4.80 14.52
N CYS A 51 1.88 4.05 13.42
CA CYS A 51 2.01 4.54 12.05
C CYS A 51 1.37 3.52 11.10
N TRP A 52 1.19 3.91 9.83
CA TRP A 52 0.79 2.98 8.79
C TRP A 52 1.91 1.95 8.52
N TYR A 53 1.53 0.69 8.38
CA TYR A 53 2.43 -0.40 8.08
C TYR A 53 1.76 -1.45 7.20
N VAL A 54 2.57 -2.24 6.51
CA VAL A 54 2.13 -3.49 5.89
C VAL A 54 2.57 -4.67 6.75
N PHE A 55 1.70 -5.66 6.87
CA PHE A 55 1.99 -6.96 7.45
C PHE A 55 2.10 -7.99 6.34
N THR A 56 3.19 -8.74 6.31
CA THR A 56 3.46 -9.78 5.31
C THR A 56 4.34 -10.86 5.93
N GLU A 57 4.01 -12.13 5.70
CA GLU A 57 4.83 -13.28 6.16
C GLU A 57 5.21 -13.23 7.66
N GLY A 58 4.31 -12.74 8.52
CA GLY A 58 4.57 -12.62 9.96
C GLY A 58 5.40 -11.41 10.37
N VAL A 59 5.82 -10.57 9.43
CA VAL A 59 6.69 -9.41 9.65
C VAL A 59 5.94 -8.11 9.35
N ARG A 60 6.29 -7.08 10.12
CA ARG A 60 5.77 -5.72 9.97
C ARG A 60 6.79 -4.82 9.29
N PHE A 61 6.36 -4.08 8.27
CA PHE A 61 7.14 -3.01 7.63
C PHE A 61 6.39 -1.69 7.70
N ASN A 62 6.99 -0.69 8.36
CA ASN A 62 6.41 0.65 8.39
C ASN A 62 6.53 1.30 7.01
N LEU A 63 5.43 1.86 6.52
CA LEU A 63 5.43 2.58 5.26
C LEU A 63 6.01 3.98 5.44
N ASN A 64 6.81 4.42 4.47
CA ASN A 64 7.41 5.75 4.48
C ASN A 64 6.52 6.73 3.72
N LYS A 65 5.91 7.68 4.44
CA LYS A 65 4.99 8.71 3.89
C LYS A 65 5.60 9.58 2.77
N LYS A 66 6.93 9.57 2.58
CA LYS A 66 7.63 10.30 1.50
C LYS A 66 7.92 9.44 0.27
N GLN A 67 7.55 8.17 0.28
CA GLN A 67 7.74 7.24 -0.82
C GLN A 67 6.42 6.91 -1.50
N ARG A 68 6.53 6.52 -2.76
CA ARG A 68 5.45 5.95 -3.57
C ARG A 68 5.81 4.49 -3.81
N TYR A 69 4.81 3.63 -3.83
CA TYR A 69 4.96 2.19 -3.94
C TYR A 69 4.17 1.69 -5.15
N GLN A 70 4.64 0.63 -5.77
CA GLN A 70 3.90 -0.06 -6.83
C GLN A 70 3.16 -1.23 -6.19
N VAL A 71 1.85 -1.32 -6.43
CA VAL A 71 0.99 -2.34 -5.83
C VAL A 71 0.08 -2.97 -6.87
N ILE A 72 -0.43 -4.16 -6.57
CA ILE A 72 -1.55 -4.77 -7.27
C ILE A 72 -2.64 -5.02 -6.23
N LEU A 73 -3.78 -4.34 -6.41
CA LEU A 73 -4.98 -4.55 -5.61
C LEU A 73 -5.71 -5.86 -5.96
#